data_AF-A0A9D8A273-F1
#
_entry.id   AF-A0A9D8A273-F1
#
_cell.length_a   1.000
_cell.length_b   1.000
_cell.length_c   1.000
_cell.angle_alpha   90.00
_cell.angle_beta   90.00
_cell.angle_gamma   90.00
#
_symmetry.space_group_name_H-M   'P 1'
#
loop_
_entity.id
_entity.type
_entity.pdbx_description
1 polymer ?
#
loop_
_entity_poly.entity_id
_entity_poly.type
_entity_poly.pdbx_seq_one_letter_code
_entity_poly.pdbx_strand_id
1 'polypeptide(L)'
;MLVLKSYQDCYLHLPRDDNLASSRFSIYAPAGVEDSNVNGDGLGTVGLGDDWNASNGSQINSNSEEVELFFAHLRASGLVPGGGYDTTCPTNAYGGQISIQDGALAIAGHVTIFGQLEEPIAKILESRLDDGLSASGRMQADFTSEVMGASTVSSITSYKDTSRYNIAFRL
;
A
#
# COMPACT_ATOMS: atom_id res chain seq x y z
N MET A 1 0.72 -1.48 10.95
CA MET A 1 0.58 -2.95 11.05
C MET A 1 -0.43 -3.43 12.09
N LEU A 2 -0.69 -2.70 13.19
CA LEU A 2 -1.79 -3.06 14.12
C LEU A 2 -3.15 -3.07 13.42
N VAL A 3 -3.43 -2.09 12.58
CA VAL A 3 -4.70 -1.94 11.87
C VAL A 3 -5.01 -3.12 10.94
N LEU A 4 -4.01 -3.61 10.18
CA LEU A 4 -4.17 -4.79 9.32
C LEU A 4 -4.55 -6.03 10.13
N LYS A 5 -3.84 -6.26 11.25
CA LYS A 5 -4.12 -7.42 12.10
C LYS A 5 -5.46 -7.29 12.82
N SER A 6 -5.81 -6.08 13.26
CA SER A 6 -7.12 -5.80 13.86
C SER A 6 -8.26 -6.05 12.88
N TYR A 7 -8.10 -5.67 11.61
CA TYR A 7 -9.10 -5.98 10.59
C TYR A 7 -9.24 -7.51 10.41
N GLN A 8 -8.12 -8.23 10.29
CA GLN A 8 -8.15 -9.69 10.20
C GLN A 8 -8.75 -10.36 11.44
N ASP A 9 -8.52 -9.84 12.64
CA ASP A 9 -9.07 -10.40 13.88
C ASP A 9 -10.59 -10.22 13.97
N CYS A 10 -11.09 -9.06 13.54
CA CYS A 10 -12.53 -8.76 13.55
C CYS A 10 -13.29 -9.46 12.41
N TYR A 11 -12.70 -9.54 11.22
CA TYR A 11 -13.42 -9.94 10.00
C TYR A 11 -12.95 -11.26 9.38
N LEU A 12 -11.79 -11.78 9.79
CA LEU A 12 -11.15 -12.97 9.22
C LEU A 12 -10.81 -12.87 7.72
N HIS A 13 -10.77 -11.64 7.20
CA HIS A 13 -10.35 -11.31 5.84
C HIS A 13 -9.22 -10.27 5.88
N LEU A 14 -8.49 -10.16 4.77
CA LEU A 14 -7.64 -9.00 4.54
C LEU A 14 -8.51 -7.81 4.08
N PRO A 15 -8.19 -6.56 4.46
CA PRO A 15 -8.79 -5.41 3.79
C PRO A 15 -8.49 -5.47 2.30
N ARG A 16 -9.38 -4.92 1.46
CA ARG A 16 -9.52 -5.19 0.02
C ARG A 16 -10.03 -6.59 -0.30
N ASP A 17 -9.56 -7.64 0.37
CA ASP A 17 -9.89 -9.05 0.05
C ASP A 17 -11.26 -9.52 0.62
N ASP A 18 -11.92 -8.67 1.41
CA ASP A 18 -13.22 -8.97 1.99
C ASP A 18 -14.32 -8.94 0.91
N ASN A 19 -14.70 -10.13 0.45
CA ASN A 19 -15.75 -10.34 -0.54
C ASN A 19 -17.17 -10.06 -0.01
N LEU A 20 -17.33 -9.76 1.28
CA LEU A 20 -18.59 -9.41 1.93
C LEU A 20 -18.59 -7.96 2.43
N ALA A 21 -17.62 -7.14 2.04
CA ALA A 21 -17.47 -5.76 2.51
C ALA A 21 -18.77 -4.94 2.36
N SER A 22 -19.45 -5.02 1.22
CA SER A 22 -20.70 -4.29 0.97
C SER A 22 -21.85 -4.73 1.90
N SER A 23 -21.88 -6.00 2.28
CA SER A 23 -22.86 -6.54 3.22
C SER A 23 -22.52 -6.24 4.68
N ARG A 24 -21.23 -6.12 5.02
CA ARG A 24 -20.76 -5.86 6.39
C ARG A 24 -20.87 -4.39 6.77
N PHE A 25 -20.46 -3.49 5.87
CA PHE A 25 -20.38 -2.08 6.18
C PHE A 25 -21.56 -1.35 5.56
N SER A 26 -22.52 -0.95 6.41
CA SER A 26 -23.70 -0.19 5.99
C SER A 26 -23.35 1.15 5.32
N ILE A 27 -22.12 1.64 5.51
CA ILE A 27 -21.61 2.82 4.81
C ILE A 27 -21.58 2.61 3.30
N TYR A 28 -21.55 1.36 2.79
CA TYR A 28 -21.57 1.05 1.35
C TYR A 28 -22.98 0.94 0.75
N ALA A 29 -24.03 0.94 1.57
CA ALA A 29 -25.42 0.85 1.13
C ALA A 29 -25.96 2.07 0.32
N PRO A 30 -25.44 3.30 0.44
CA PRO A 30 -25.85 4.41 -0.43
C PRO A 30 -25.75 4.07 -1.93
N ALA A 31 -26.90 4.21 -2.60
CA ALA A 31 -27.13 3.81 -3.98
C ALA A 31 -26.21 4.53 -4.98
N GLY A 32 -25.32 3.77 -5.62
CA GLY A 32 -24.49 4.26 -6.73
C GLY A 32 -23.17 3.50 -6.92
N VAL A 33 -22.72 2.76 -5.92
CA VAL A 33 -21.55 1.88 -6.04
C VAL A 33 -22.02 0.44 -6.13
N GLU A 34 -21.77 -0.19 -7.27
CA GLU A 34 -22.06 -1.63 -7.47
C GLU A 34 -21.27 -2.46 -6.44
N ASP A 35 -21.87 -3.53 -5.91
CA ASP A 35 -21.22 -4.43 -4.95
C ASP A 35 -19.87 -4.94 -5.47
N SER A 36 -19.77 -5.18 -6.78
CA SER A 36 -18.53 -5.60 -7.46
C SER A 36 -17.40 -4.57 -7.42
N ASN A 37 -17.70 -3.31 -7.14
CA ASN A 37 -16.71 -2.25 -7.03
C ASN A 37 -16.18 -2.10 -5.59
N VAL A 38 -16.87 -2.67 -4.61
CA VAL A 38 -16.50 -2.57 -3.18
C VAL A 38 -15.93 -3.89 -2.68
N ASN A 39 -16.53 -5.01 -3.06
CA ASN A 39 -16.16 -6.32 -2.57
C ASN A 39 -14.82 -6.77 -3.14
N GLY A 40 -14.03 -7.40 -2.29
CA GLY A 40 -12.81 -8.09 -2.69
C GLY A 40 -13.05 -9.31 -3.57
N ASP A 41 -11.99 -9.75 -4.23
CA ASP A 41 -11.96 -10.98 -5.01
C ASP A 41 -11.76 -12.24 -4.14
N GLY A 42 -11.27 -12.09 -2.90
CA GLY A 42 -11.06 -13.20 -1.96
C GLY A 42 -9.84 -14.07 -2.30
N LEU A 43 -8.88 -13.54 -3.06
CA LEU A 43 -7.68 -14.24 -3.50
C LEU A 43 -6.51 -14.18 -2.49
N GLY A 44 -6.65 -13.41 -1.42
CA GLY A 44 -5.65 -13.32 -0.34
C GLY A 44 -4.46 -12.41 -0.65
N THR A 45 -4.53 -11.61 -1.71
CA THR A 45 -3.47 -10.66 -2.11
C THR A 45 -3.99 -9.22 -2.08
N VAL A 46 -3.06 -8.27 -2.01
CA VAL A 46 -3.38 -6.84 -2.14
C VAL A 46 -2.54 -6.30 -3.27
N GLY A 47 -3.18 -5.93 -4.37
CA GLY A 47 -2.53 -5.49 -5.58
C GLY A 47 -2.03 -6.62 -6.47
N LEU A 48 -1.58 -6.23 -7.65
CA LEU A 48 -0.88 -7.10 -8.62
C LEU A 48 0.65 -7.01 -8.49
N GLY A 49 1.13 -6.30 -7.46
CA GLY A 49 2.55 -6.14 -7.15
C GLY A 49 3.21 -4.93 -7.82
N ASP A 50 2.47 -4.13 -8.58
CA ASP A 50 2.96 -2.94 -9.29
C ASP A 50 2.06 -1.70 -9.12
N ASP A 51 1.03 -1.78 -8.28
CA ASP A 51 -0.07 -0.81 -8.16
C ASP A 51 -0.04 0.00 -6.85
N TRP A 52 1.03 -0.07 -6.05
CA TRP A 52 1.12 0.70 -4.80
C TRP A 52 0.98 2.21 -5.00
N ASN A 53 1.37 2.73 -6.17
CA ASN A 53 1.29 4.13 -6.57
C ASN A 53 0.09 4.42 -7.50
N ALA A 54 -0.95 3.57 -7.44
CA ALA A 54 -2.27 3.82 -7.98
C ALA A 54 -2.67 5.29 -7.87
N SER A 55 -3.30 5.83 -8.91
CA SER A 55 -3.77 7.21 -8.92
C SER A 55 -4.88 7.41 -7.90
N ASN A 56 -4.57 7.96 -6.72
CA ASN A 56 -5.54 8.22 -5.63
C ASN A 56 -6.87 8.80 -6.13
N GLY A 57 -7.86 7.92 -6.27
CA GLY A 57 -9.25 8.29 -6.38
C GLY A 57 -9.70 9.03 -5.14
N SER A 58 -10.77 9.82 -5.28
CA SER A 58 -11.48 10.39 -4.12
C SER A 58 -12.66 9.53 -3.67
N GLN A 59 -13.10 8.60 -4.53
CA GLN A 59 -14.26 7.75 -4.31
C GLN A 59 -14.11 6.40 -5.02
N ILE A 60 -14.67 5.35 -4.42
CA ILE A 60 -14.78 4.02 -5.03
C ILE A 60 -15.55 4.10 -6.36
N ASN A 61 -14.98 3.51 -7.42
CA ASN A 61 -15.62 3.36 -8.72
C ASN A 61 -15.14 2.07 -9.41
N SER A 62 -15.64 1.78 -10.62
CA SER A 62 -15.31 0.56 -11.36
C SER A 62 -13.83 0.43 -11.78
N ASN A 63 -13.07 1.52 -11.73
CA ASN A 63 -11.64 1.56 -12.04
C ASN A 63 -10.78 1.70 -10.78
N SER A 64 -11.37 1.63 -9.58
CA SER A 64 -10.59 1.70 -8.35
C SER A 64 -9.63 0.52 -8.28
N GLU A 65 -8.36 0.84 -8.05
CA GLU A 65 -7.31 -0.17 -7.91
C GLU A 65 -7.42 -0.89 -6.55
N GLU A 66 -6.78 -2.04 -6.42
CA GLU A 66 -6.92 -2.89 -5.23
C GLU A 66 -6.42 -2.19 -3.97
N VAL A 67 -5.32 -1.44 -4.12
CA VAL A 67 -4.71 -0.59 -3.09
C VAL A 67 -5.65 0.50 -2.57
N GLU A 68 -6.50 1.06 -3.42
CA GLU A 68 -7.47 2.08 -3.04
C GLU A 68 -8.57 1.51 -2.16
N LEU A 69 -9.07 0.34 -2.54
CA LEU A 69 -10.10 -0.40 -1.80
C LEU A 69 -9.59 -0.86 -0.44
N PHE A 70 -8.29 -1.14 -0.31
CA PHE A 70 -7.66 -1.48 0.95
C PHE A 70 -7.91 -0.39 2.00
N PHE A 71 -7.63 0.88 1.67
CA PHE A 71 -7.86 1.99 2.60
C PHE A 71 -9.35 2.27 2.82
N ALA A 72 -10.17 2.11 1.78
CA ALA A 72 -11.62 2.27 1.91
C ALA A 72 -12.21 1.28 2.93
N HIS A 73 -11.82 0.00 2.88
CA HIS A 73 -12.24 -1.04 3.84
C HIS A 73 -11.76 -0.73 5.27
N LEU A 74 -10.53 -0.23 5.42
CA LEU A 74 -10.01 0.19 6.72
C LEU A 74 -10.77 1.39 7.31
N ARG A 75 -11.23 2.31 6.47
CA ARG A 75 -12.08 3.44 6.89
C ARG A 75 -13.50 3.00 7.21
N ALA A 76 -14.08 2.13 6.39
CA ALA A 76 -15.41 1.58 6.61
C ALA A 76 -15.51 0.76 7.91
N SER A 77 -14.43 0.07 8.28
CA SER A 77 -14.31 -0.63 9.57
C SER A 77 -14.01 0.28 10.77
N GLY A 78 -13.73 1.56 10.54
CA GLY A 78 -13.42 2.53 11.60
C GLY A 78 -12.02 2.40 12.19
N LEU A 79 -11.14 1.58 11.61
CA LEU A 79 -9.75 1.42 12.09
C LEU A 79 -8.82 2.54 11.60
N VAL A 80 -9.20 3.21 10.51
CA VAL A 80 -8.53 4.41 9.98
C VAL A 80 -9.56 5.53 9.86
N PRO A 81 -9.25 6.78 10.26
CA PRO A 81 -10.17 7.89 10.08
C PRO A 81 -10.38 8.23 8.60
N GLY A 82 -11.59 8.65 8.26
CA GLY A 82 -11.98 9.06 6.91
C GLY A 82 -13.35 8.51 6.52
N GLY A 83 -13.82 8.84 5.32
CA GLY A 83 -15.05 8.27 4.78
C GLY A 83 -14.83 6.85 4.29
N GLY A 84 -15.76 5.92 4.52
CA GLY A 84 -15.64 4.54 4.03
C GLY A 84 -15.59 4.41 2.50
N TYR A 85 -16.05 5.43 1.77
CA TYR A 85 -15.94 5.54 0.31
C TYR A 85 -14.67 6.22 -0.17
N ASP A 86 -13.91 6.84 0.74
CA ASP A 86 -12.71 7.55 0.39
C ASP A 86 -11.60 6.55 0.08
N THR A 87 -11.08 6.61 -1.14
CA THR A 87 -10.02 5.75 -1.66
C THR A 87 -8.63 6.37 -1.58
N THR A 88 -8.51 7.59 -1.03
CA THR A 88 -7.22 8.27 -0.94
C THR A 88 -6.22 7.48 -0.10
N CYS A 89 -4.99 7.34 -0.59
CA CYS A 89 -3.90 6.79 0.19
C CYS A 89 -3.29 7.87 1.09
N PRO A 90 -2.84 7.53 2.31
CA PRO A 90 -2.08 8.46 3.15
C PRO A 90 -0.81 8.92 2.46
N THR A 91 -0.39 10.16 2.73
CA THR A 91 0.88 10.70 2.24
C THR A 91 1.87 10.89 3.39
N ASN A 92 3.16 10.74 3.09
CA ASN A 92 4.24 11.05 4.01
C ASN A 92 4.55 12.56 4.01
N ALA A 93 5.43 12.98 4.92
CA ALA A 93 5.80 14.39 5.09
C ALA A 93 6.47 15.03 3.85
N TYR A 94 6.93 14.23 2.90
CA TYR A 94 7.55 14.67 1.64
C TYR A 94 6.56 14.70 0.47
N GLY A 95 5.28 14.41 0.73
CA GLY A 95 4.22 14.39 -0.28
C GLY A 95 4.11 13.08 -1.06
N GLY A 96 4.97 12.10 -0.78
CA GLY A 96 4.90 10.78 -1.40
C GLY A 96 3.82 9.89 -0.77
N GLN A 97 3.26 8.99 -1.57
CA GLN A 97 2.23 8.06 -1.14
C GLN A 97 2.78 7.01 -0.17
N ILE A 98 2.00 6.68 0.85
CA ILE A 98 2.19 5.52 1.73
C ILE A 98 1.17 4.47 1.33
N SER A 99 1.64 3.31 0.93
CA SER A 99 0.78 2.26 0.40
C SER A 99 1.26 0.87 0.78
N ILE A 100 0.49 -0.14 0.40
CA ILE A 100 0.75 -1.56 0.63
C ILE A 100 0.58 -2.31 -0.69
N GLN A 101 1.39 -3.33 -0.91
CA GLN A 101 1.20 -4.29 -2.00
C GLN A 101 1.73 -5.67 -1.60
N ASP A 102 1.39 -6.70 -2.36
CA ASP A 102 1.97 -8.04 -2.18
C ASP A 102 3.29 -8.20 -2.93
N GLY A 103 4.36 -8.26 -2.14
CA GLY A 103 5.75 -8.30 -2.57
C GLY A 103 6.26 -6.99 -3.18
N ALA A 104 7.54 -6.69 -3.00
CA ALA A 104 8.20 -5.56 -3.67
C ALA A 104 9.73 -5.70 -3.56
N LEU A 105 10.47 -5.39 -4.63
CA LEU A 105 11.94 -5.45 -4.64
C LEU A 105 12.48 -6.79 -4.07
N ALA A 106 12.00 -7.93 -4.57
CA ALA A 106 12.36 -9.27 -4.08
C ALA A 106 11.99 -9.56 -2.60
N ILE A 107 11.32 -8.65 -1.90
CA ILE A 107 10.68 -8.90 -0.61
C ILE A 107 9.35 -9.61 -0.88
N ALA A 108 9.11 -10.75 -0.24
CA ALA A 108 7.87 -11.51 -0.39
C ALA A 108 6.83 -11.16 0.70
N GLY A 109 5.54 -11.36 0.39
CA GLY A 109 4.40 -11.09 1.27
C GLY A 109 4.02 -9.61 1.30
N HIS A 110 3.12 -9.20 2.19
CA HIS A 110 2.69 -7.81 2.26
C HIS A 110 3.83 -6.85 2.63
N VAL A 111 4.08 -5.88 1.75
CA VAL A 111 5.12 -4.87 1.88
C VAL A 111 4.47 -3.50 1.99
N THR A 112 4.96 -2.68 2.91
CA THR A 112 4.59 -1.26 2.98
C THR A 112 5.59 -0.45 2.16
N ILE A 113 5.10 0.44 1.32
CA ILE A 113 5.94 1.30 0.46
C ILE A 113 5.74 2.76 0.84
N PHE A 114 6.86 3.48 1.03
CA PHE A 114 6.90 4.93 1.17
C PHE A 114 7.49 5.54 -0.11
N GLY A 115 6.69 6.36 -0.79
CA GLY A 115 7.10 7.02 -2.01
C GLY A 115 7.89 8.33 -1.80
N GLN A 116 8.64 8.73 -2.82
CA GLN A 116 9.22 10.08 -2.98
C GLN A 116 10.09 10.61 -1.81
N LEU A 117 10.81 9.72 -1.12
CA LEU A 117 11.74 10.10 -0.06
C LEU A 117 13.01 10.75 -0.63
N GLU A 118 13.58 11.70 0.12
CA GLU A 118 14.86 12.33 -0.20
C GLU A 118 16.02 11.40 0.12
N GLU A 119 17.14 11.57 -0.58
CA GLU A 119 18.37 10.80 -0.37
C GLU A 119 18.78 10.67 1.10
N PRO A 120 18.88 11.76 1.89
CA PRO A 120 19.44 11.65 3.23
C PRO A 120 18.55 10.80 4.12
N ILE A 121 17.24 10.87 3.90
CA ILE A 121 16.23 10.14 4.66
C ILE A 121 16.24 8.68 4.26
N ALA A 122 16.23 8.40 2.96
CA ALA A 122 16.25 7.04 2.45
C ALA A 122 17.48 6.27 2.96
N LYS A 123 18.65 6.90 2.88
CA LYS A 123 19.91 6.35 3.37
C LYS A 123 19.94 6.17 4.88
N ILE A 124 19.39 7.12 5.65
CA ILE A 124 19.32 6.98 7.11
C ILE A 124 18.39 5.83 7.50
N LEU A 125 17.23 5.68 6.86
CA LEU A 125 16.30 4.60 7.16
C LEU A 125 16.96 3.24 6.94
N GLU A 126 17.56 3.01 5.77
CA GLU A 126 18.28 1.77 5.46
C GLU A 126 19.44 1.50 6.42
N SER A 127 20.32 2.49 6.61
CA SER A 127 21.52 2.30 7.43
C SER A 127 21.25 2.12 8.93
N ARG A 128 20.06 2.50 9.40
CA ARG A 128 19.67 2.38 10.81
C ARG A 128 18.72 1.24 11.09
N LEU A 129 17.88 0.87 10.14
CA LEU A 129 16.83 -0.13 10.32
C LEU A 129 17.14 -1.46 9.63
N ASP A 130 18.16 -1.51 8.77
CA ASP A 130 18.58 -2.73 8.08
C ASP A 130 20.11 -2.84 7.92
N ASP A 131 20.64 -3.05 6.72
CA ASP A 131 22.05 -3.30 6.41
C ASP A 131 22.72 -2.14 5.64
N GLY A 132 21.96 -1.09 5.30
CA GLY A 132 22.43 0.05 4.52
C GLY A 132 22.59 -0.22 3.02
N LEU A 133 22.09 -1.35 2.51
CA LEU A 133 22.13 -1.74 1.11
C LEU A 133 20.73 -1.77 0.50
N SER A 134 20.51 -0.90 -0.49
CA SER A 134 19.20 -0.72 -1.15
C SER A 134 18.60 -1.96 -1.82
N ALA A 135 19.41 -2.98 -2.11
CA ALA A 135 19.03 -4.17 -2.87
C ALA A 135 18.90 -5.44 -2.01
N SER A 136 19.07 -5.34 -0.69
CA SER A 136 19.02 -6.50 0.21
C SER A 136 18.35 -6.19 1.52
N GLY A 137 18.00 -7.25 2.24
CA GLY A 137 17.40 -7.13 3.56
C GLY A 137 15.88 -6.99 3.52
N ARG A 138 15.33 -6.50 4.63
CA ARG A 138 13.91 -6.32 4.92
C ARG A 138 13.39 -4.92 4.59
N MET A 139 14.28 -3.97 4.39
CA MET A 139 14.03 -2.65 3.86
C MET A 139 14.89 -2.50 2.60
N GLN A 140 14.26 -2.14 1.49
CA GLN A 140 14.91 -1.99 0.19
C GLN A 140 14.37 -0.76 -0.50
N ALA A 141 15.17 -0.15 -1.36
CA ALA A 141 14.82 1.09 -2.03
C ALA A 141 15.08 1.01 -3.53
N ASP A 142 14.29 1.72 -4.33
CA ASP A 142 14.64 2.01 -5.73
C ASP A 142 14.31 3.46 -6.08
N PHE A 143 14.78 3.94 -7.23
CA PHE A 143 14.44 5.27 -7.71
C PHE A 143 12.94 5.41 -7.94
N THR A 144 12.42 6.63 -7.79
CA THR A 144 10.99 6.90 -8.06
C THR A 144 10.55 6.59 -9.49
N SER A 145 11.47 6.48 -10.44
CA SER A 145 11.20 6.12 -11.84
C SER A 145 11.05 4.61 -12.05
N GLU A 146 11.51 3.79 -11.12
CA GLU A 146 11.51 2.34 -11.26
C GLU A 146 10.23 1.71 -10.71
N VAL A 147 9.90 0.54 -11.25
CA VAL A 147 8.75 -0.26 -10.83
C VAL A 147 9.12 -1.05 -9.56
N MET A 148 8.26 -1.01 -8.56
CA MET A 148 8.51 -1.67 -7.26
C MET A 148 8.04 -3.14 -7.23
N GLY A 149 8.09 -3.84 -8.36
CA GLY A 149 7.57 -5.20 -8.53
C GLY A 149 8.18 -6.25 -7.60
N ALA A 150 7.42 -7.29 -7.26
CA ALA A 150 7.88 -8.38 -6.40
C ALA A 150 9.11 -9.13 -6.94
N SER A 151 9.29 -9.17 -8.25
CA SER A 151 10.47 -9.79 -8.91
C SER A 151 11.56 -8.78 -9.29
N THR A 152 11.35 -7.50 -9.02
CA THR A 152 12.34 -6.45 -9.28
C THR A 152 13.46 -6.53 -8.25
N VAL A 153 14.67 -6.15 -8.65
CA VAL A 153 15.81 -5.94 -7.74
C VAL A 153 16.22 -4.48 -7.88
N SER A 154 16.55 -3.84 -6.76
CA SER A 154 16.97 -2.43 -6.74
C SER A 154 18.06 -2.14 -7.76
N SER A 155 17.86 -1.09 -8.54
CA SER A 155 18.87 -0.57 -9.48
C SER A 155 19.89 0.38 -8.82
N ILE A 156 19.69 0.72 -7.54
CA ILE A 156 20.54 1.65 -6.79
C ILE A 156 21.87 0.97 -6.46
N THR A 157 22.96 1.54 -7.00
CA THR A 157 24.33 1.21 -6.59
C THR A 157 24.87 2.15 -5.52
N SER A 158 24.33 3.37 -5.48
CA SER A 158 24.64 4.39 -4.48
C SER A 158 23.53 5.44 -4.44
N TYR A 159 23.22 5.89 -3.24
CA TYR A 159 22.36 7.05 -2.98
C TYR A 159 22.96 8.35 -3.56
N LYS A 160 22.11 9.19 -4.19
CA LYS A 160 22.47 10.44 -4.88
C LYS A 160 21.58 11.59 -4.39
N ASP A 161 22.20 12.67 -3.93
CA ASP A 161 21.53 13.83 -3.30
C ASP A 161 20.41 14.49 -4.14
N THR A 162 20.45 14.34 -5.47
CA THR A 162 19.45 14.94 -6.38
C THR A 162 18.28 14.02 -6.71
N SER A 163 18.29 12.79 -6.21
CA SER A 163 17.32 11.75 -6.56
C SER A 163 16.29 11.54 -5.45
N ARG A 164 15.13 11.00 -5.85
CA ARG A 164 14.06 10.59 -4.96
C ARG A 164 13.91 9.07 -5.01
N TYR A 165 13.48 8.50 -3.90
CA TYR A 165 13.46 7.06 -3.69
C TYR A 165 12.11 6.58 -3.18
N ASN A 166 11.70 5.41 -3.63
CA ASN A 166 10.62 4.62 -3.03
C ASN A 166 11.26 3.56 -2.14
N ILE A 167 10.80 3.43 -0.90
CA ILE A 167 11.29 2.42 0.04
C ILE A 167 10.19 1.42 0.32
N ALA A 168 10.50 0.16 0.07
CA ALA A 168 9.70 -1.01 0.39
C ALA A 168 10.24 -1.66 1.67
N PHE A 169 9.35 -1.99 2.61
CA PHE A 169 9.76 -2.76 3.77
C PHE A 169 8.66 -3.69 4.29
N ARG A 170 9.12 -4.80 4.86
CA ARG A 170 8.30 -5.74 5.58
C ARG A 170 8.71 -5.77 7.06
N LEU A 171 7.73 -5.55 7.93
CA LEU A 171 7.88 -5.69 9.38
C LEU A 171 7.60 -7.13 9.84
#